data_AF-A0AAX4FS68-F1
#
_entry.id   AF-A0AAX4FS68-F1
#
_cell.length_a   1.000
_cell.length_b   1.000
_cell.length_c   1.000
_cell.angle_alpha   90.00
_cell.angle_beta   90.00
_cell.angle_gamma   90.00
#
_symmetry.space_group_name_H-M   'P 1'
#
loop_
_entity.id
_entity.type
_entity.pdbx_description
1 polymer ?
#
loop_
_entity_poly.entity_id
_entity_poly.type
_entity_poly.pdbx_seq_one_letter_code
_entity_poly.pdbx_strand_id
1 'polypeptide(L)'
;MSGPFFDRDLEMVMRTMEEGHSTGAIAQDVLLASPDSTLLAFVFHHLEHGDDVAAAAVVERVRARHAARTRLNAWHRAYLSPFLQRWDREQRDMPMPPVQHVLLLNHLRACESV
;
A
#
# COMPACT_ATOMS: atom_id res chain seq x y z
N MET A 1 -12.74 -1.59 11.95
CA MET A 1 -12.99 -0.14 11.95
C MET A 1 -11.79 0.54 11.35
N SER A 2 -11.99 1.28 10.28
CA SER A 2 -10.94 2.04 9.60
C SER A 2 -10.52 3.19 10.51
N GLY A 3 -9.32 3.13 11.09
CA GLY A 3 -8.73 4.27 11.79
C GLY A 3 -8.33 5.42 10.85
N PRO A 4 -7.76 6.52 11.38
CA PRO A 4 -7.58 7.81 10.67
C PRO A 4 -6.61 7.80 9.47
N PHE A 5 -6.07 6.63 9.13
CA PHE A 5 -5.19 6.45 7.98
C PHE A 5 -6.00 6.29 6.68
N PHE A 6 -7.02 5.42 6.68
CA PHE A 6 -7.83 5.14 5.49
C PHE A 6 -8.87 6.23 5.18
N ASP A 7 -9.10 7.16 6.12
CA ASP A 7 -9.90 8.37 5.88
C ASP A 7 -9.18 9.40 4.99
N ARG A 8 -7.86 9.23 4.77
CA ARG A 8 -7.08 10.12 3.92
C ARG A 8 -7.28 9.78 2.46
N ASP A 9 -7.34 10.80 1.61
CA ASP A 9 -7.35 10.63 0.16
C ASP A 9 -6.06 9.92 -0.30
N LEU A 10 -6.22 8.76 -0.96
CA LEU A 10 -5.13 7.97 -1.51
C LEU A 10 -4.24 8.79 -2.44
N GLU A 11 -4.83 9.65 -3.28
CA GLU A 11 -4.04 10.45 -4.22
C GLU A 11 -3.15 11.47 -3.50
N MET A 12 -3.69 12.12 -2.45
CA MET A 12 -2.92 13.02 -1.62
C MET A 12 -1.78 12.30 -0.89
N VAL A 13 -2.04 11.11 -0.34
CA VAL A 13 -1.02 10.29 0.33
C VAL A 13 0.08 9.91 -0.66
N MET A 14 -0.28 9.38 -1.83
CA MET A 14 0.67 8.94 -2.84
C MET A 14 1.51 10.10 -3.39
N ARG A 15 0.88 11.26 -3.66
CA ARG A 15 1.58 12.47 -4.09
C ARG A 15 2.63 12.90 -3.08
N THR A 16 2.28 12.90 -1.80
CA THR A 16 3.21 13.27 -0.71
C THR A 16 4.42 12.33 -0.65
N MET A 17 4.19 11.02 -0.87
CA MET A 17 5.27 10.03 -0.88
C MET A 17 6.18 10.12 -2.12
N GLU A 18 5.63 10.51 -3.27
CA GLU A 18 6.35 10.57 -4.55
C GLU A 18 7.11 11.89 -4.75
N GLU A 19 6.48 13.02 -4.40
CA GLU A 19 7.03 14.36 -4.65
C GLU A 19 7.83 14.90 -3.46
N GLY A 20 7.65 14.33 -2.26
CA GLY A 20 8.19 14.89 -1.03
C GLY A 20 7.55 16.23 -0.68
N HIS A 21 8.10 16.93 0.33
CA HIS A 21 7.62 18.27 0.67
C HIS A 21 8.21 19.31 -0.29
N SER A 22 7.51 20.44 -0.48
CA SER A 22 7.93 21.54 -1.36
C SER A 22 9.29 22.16 -1.00
N THR A 23 9.81 21.86 0.19
CA THR A 23 11.15 22.27 0.65
C THR A 23 12.27 21.32 0.19
N GLY A 24 11.94 20.23 -0.53
CA GLY A 24 12.88 19.16 -0.87
C GLY A 24 13.20 18.21 0.29
N ALA A 25 12.64 18.47 1.48
CA ALA A 25 12.74 17.56 2.61
C ALA A 25 11.64 16.50 2.53
N ILE A 26 12.02 15.22 2.59
CA ILE A 26 11.06 14.14 2.81
C ILE A 26 10.75 14.12 4.30
N ALA A 27 9.47 14.26 4.65
CA ALA A 27 9.04 14.24 6.05
C ALA A 27 9.42 12.90 6.72
N GLN A 28 9.77 12.93 8.01
CA GLN A 28 10.30 11.74 8.72
C GLN A 28 9.34 10.55 8.73
N ASP A 29 8.04 10.81 8.70
CA ASP A 29 6.98 9.80 8.59
C ASP A 29 6.91 9.14 7.20
N VAL A 30 7.52 9.75 6.18
CA VAL A 30 7.63 9.26 4.80
C VAL A 30 9.00 8.60 4.52
N LEU A 31 10.02 8.90 5.33
CA LEU A 31 11.42 8.46 5.14
C LEU A 31 11.61 6.93 5.17
N LEU A 32 10.70 6.20 5.81
CA LEU A 32 10.69 4.74 5.88
C LEU A 32 9.52 4.11 5.10
N ALA A 33 8.79 4.90 4.31
CA ALA A 33 7.52 4.53 3.71
C ALA A 33 7.67 3.99 2.28
N SER A 34 7.20 2.78 2.01
CA SER A 34 7.11 2.20 0.67
C SER A 34 5.74 2.50 0.03
N PRO A 35 5.69 3.22 -1.12
CA PRO A 35 4.44 3.50 -1.82
C PRO A 35 3.65 2.23 -2.16
N ASP A 36 4.34 1.12 -2.43
CA ASP A 36 3.67 -0.14 -2.74
C ASP A 36 2.96 -0.74 -1.52
N SER A 37 3.56 -0.61 -0.33
CA SER A 37 2.92 -1.09 0.89
C SER A 37 1.67 -0.28 1.24
N THR A 38 1.68 1.03 0.96
CA THR A 38 0.50 1.89 1.08
C THR A 38 -0.59 1.45 0.12
N LEU A 39 -0.26 1.31 -1.16
CA LEU A 39 -1.24 0.89 -2.17
C LEU A 39 -1.87 -0.46 -1.84
N LEU A 40 -1.06 -1.45 -1.42
CA LEU A 40 -1.60 -2.74 -1.00
C LEU A 40 -2.57 -2.60 0.16
N ALA A 41 -2.29 -1.76 1.16
CA ALA A 41 -3.21 -1.55 2.26
C ALA A 41 -4.56 -1.00 1.81
N PHE A 42 -4.58 -0.10 0.82
CA PHE A 42 -5.83 0.37 0.22
C PHE A 42 -6.56 -0.74 -0.55
N VAL A 43 -5.84 -1.64 -1.24
CA VAL A 43 -6.47 -2.83 -1.85
C VAL A 43 -7.18 -3.66 -0.78
N PHE A 44 -6.50 -4.00 0.30
CA PHE A 44 -7.09 -4.81 1.38
C PHE A 44 -8.24 -4.09 2.08
N HIS A 45 -8.12 -2.79 2.31
CA HIS A 45 -9.20 -1.97 2.83
C HIS A 45 -10.45 -2.02 1.94
N HIS A 46 -10.30 -1.86 0.62
CA HIS A 46 -11.44 -1.95 -0.30
C HIS A 46 -12.05 -3.35 -0.33
N LEU A 47 -11.24 -4.41 -0.34
CA LEU A 47 -11.72 -5.80 -0.27
C LEU A 47 -12.51 -6.07 1.01
N GLU A 48 -12.03 -5.60 2.17
CA GLU A 48 -12.72 -5.74 3.45
C GLU A 48 -14.11 -5.05 3.47
N HIS A 49 -14.28 -4.00 2.67
CA HIS A 49 -15.54 -3.27 2.53
C HIS A 49 -16.39 -3.72 1.32
N GLY A 50 -15.95 -4.75 0.59
CA GLY A 50 -16.66 -5.29 -0.57
C GLY A 50 -16.59 -4.41 -1.82
N ASP A 51 -15.64 -3.48 -1.91
CA ASP A 51 -15.43 -2.61 -3.07
C ASP A 51 -14.38 -3.20 -4.01
N ASP A 52 -14.75 -4.27 -4.72
CA ASP A 52 -13.86 -4.98 -5.63
C ASP A 52 -13.37 -4.11 -6.80
N VAL A 53 -14.20 -3.13 -7.22
CA VAL A 53 -13.86 -2.21 -8.32
C VAL A 53 -12.75 -1.27 -7.90
N ALA A 54 -12.86 -0.64 -6.72
CA ALA A 54 -11.80 0.21 -6.19
C ALA A 54 -10.54 -0.61 -5.89
N ALA A 55 -10.67 -1.81 -5.31
CA ALA A 55 -9.56 -2.72 -5.09
C ALA A 55 -8.79 -3.02 -6.39
N ALA A 56 -9.51 -3.37 -7.46
CA ALA A 56 -8.93 -3.63 -8.78
C ALA A 56 -8.23 -2.39 -9.36
N ALA A 57 -8.82 -1.21 -9.26
CA ALA A 57 -8.21 0.03 -9.73
C ALA A 57 -6.87 0.31 -9.02
N VAL A 58 -6.81 0.11 -7.70
CA VAL A 58 -5.57 0.26 -6.93
C VAL A 58 -4.55 -0.81 -7.33
N VAL A 59 -4.96 -2.06 -7.59
CA VAL A 59 -4.05 -3.11 -8.09
C VAL A 59 -3.44 -2.75 -9.44
N GLU A 60 -4.19 -2.16 -10.37
CA GLU A 60 -3.64 -1.70 -11.65
C GLU A 60 -2.57 -0.61 -11.46
N ARG A 61 -2.75 0.29 -10.48
CA ARG A 61 -1.71 1.26 -10.10
C ARG A 61 -0.47 0.56 -9.53
N VAL A 62 -0.67 -0.45 -8.68
CA VAL A 62 0.44 -1.28 -8.16
C VAL A 62 1.19 -1.96 -9.29
N ARG A 63 0.49 -2.55 -10.28
CA ARG A 63 1.12 -3.16 -11.47
C ARG A 63 1.94 -2.16 -12.25
N ALA A 64 1.38 -1.00 -12.57
CA ALA A 64 2.08 0.03 -13.33
C ALA A 64 3.38 0.46 -12.63
N ARG A 65 3.32 0.69 -11.31
CA ARG A 65 4.52 1.00 -10.50
C ARG A 65 5.48 -0.18 -10.40
N HIS A 66 5.00 -1.42 -10.37
CA HIS A 66 5.87 -2.60 -10.35
C HIS A 66 6.62 -2.77 -11.67
N ALA A 67 5.93 -2.60 -12.80
CA ALA A 67 6.49 -2.70 -14.15
C ALA A 67 7.49 -1.58 -14.47
N ALA A 68 7.28 -0.36 -13.96
CA ALA A 68 8.19 0.76 -14.16
C ALA A 68 9.53 0.63 -13.41
N ARG A 69 9.68 -0.35 -12.50
CA ARG A 69 10.90 -0.51 -11.71
C ARG A 69 12.01 -1.22 -12.48
N THR A 70 13.18 -0.62 -12.47
CA THR A 70 14.41 -1.22 -13.02
C THR A 70 15.03 -2.25 -12.09
N ARG A 71 14.77 -2.18 -10.78
CA ARG A 71 15.28 -3.11 -9.78
C ARG A 71 14.22 -3.43 -8.73
N LEU A 72 14.09 -4.72 -8.43
CA LEU A 72 13.26 -5.22 -7.34
C LEU A 72 14.13 -5.47 -6.11
N ASN A 73 13.68 -5.03 -4.94
CA ASN A 73 14.32 -5.38 -3.66
C ASN A 73 13.77 -6.72 -3.13
N ALA A 74 14.31 -7.19 -2.00
CA ALA A 74 13.91 -8.45 -1.38
C ALA A 74 12.41 -8.51 -1.04
N TRP A 75 11.83 -7.41 -0.55
CA TRP A 75 10.41 -7.33 -0.21
C TRP A 75 9.51 -7.46 -1.45
N HIS A 76 9.87 -6.80 -2.56
CA HIS A 76 9.08 -6.91 -3.80
C HIS A 76 9.04 -8.37 -4.29
N ARG A 77 10.20 -9.04 -4.26
CA ARG A 77 10.31 -10.45 -4.66
C ARG A 77 9.56 -11.40 -3.73
N ALA A 78 9.64 -11.16 -2.41
CA ALA A 78 9.07 -12.05 -1.41
C ALA A 78 7.55 -11.87 -1.23
N TYR A 79 7.01 -10.68 -1.49
CA TYR A 79 5.63 -10.37 -1.15
C TYR A 79 4.82 -9.76 -2.30
N LEU A 80 5.32 -8.69 -2.93
CA LEU A 80 4.54 -7.97 -3.94
C LEU A 80 4.33 -8.80 -5.22
N SER A 81 5.38 -9.40 -5.77
CA SER A 81 5.26 -10.21 -6.99
C SER A 81 4.36 -11.44 -6.76
N PRO A 82 4.49 -12.20 -5.63
CA PRO A 82 3.54 -13.25 -5.31
C PRO A 82 2.09 -12.76 -5.12
N PHE A 83 1.89 -11.60 -4.50
CA PHE A 83 0.56 -10.99 -4.38
C PHE A 83 -0.06 -10.76 -5.77
N LEU A 84 0.67 -10.13 -6.71
CA LEU A 84 0.16 -9.88 -8.06
C LEU A 84 -0.15 -11.19 -8.81
N GLN A 85 0.70 -12.21 -8.68
CA GLN A 85 0.45 -13.53 -9.28
C GLN A 85 -0.80 -14.22 -8.72
N ARG A 86 -1.07 -14.08 -7.42
CA ARG A 86 -2.30 -14.60 -6.80
C ARG A 86 -3.51 -13.79 -7.23
N TRP A 87 -3.36 -12.47 -7.36
CA TRP A 87 -4.39 -11.60 -7.88
C TRP A 87 -4.85 -12.04 -9.29
N ASP A 88 -3.89 -12.33 -10.17
CA ASP A 88 -4.16 -12.84 -11.53
C ASP A 88 -4.91 -14.19 -11.55
N ARG A 89 -4.78 -14.98 -10.49
CA ARG A 89 -5.46 -16.28 -10.34
C ARG A 89 -6.79 -16.16 -9.60
N GLU A 90 -7.32 -14.95 -9.43
CA GLU A 90 -8.57 -14.67 -8.70
C GLU A 90 -8.52 -15.11 -7.22
N GLN A 91 -7.33 -15.35 -6.67
CA GLN A 91 -7.15 -15.71 -5.27
C GLN A 91 -7.16 -14.44 -4.44
N ARG A 92 -8.32 -14.07 -3.88
CA ARG A 92 -8.50 -12.84 -3.08
C ARG A 92 -8.29 -13.05 -1.57
N ASP A 93 -8.39 -14.29 -1.09
CA ASP A 93 -8.20 -14.67 0.32
C ASP A 93 -6.71 -14.87 0.67
N MET A 94 -5.93 -13.80 0.53
CA MET A 94 -4.50 -13.81 0.85
C MET A 94 -4.21 -12.84 2.00
N PRO A 95 -3.24 -13.12 2.88
CA PRO A 95 -2.91 -12.18 3.94
C PRO A 95 -2.26 -10.92 3.36
N MET A 96 -2.49 -9.78 4.01
CA MET A 96 -1.80 -8.54 3.67
C MET A 96 -0.28 -8.71 3.86
N PRO A 97 0.54 -8.30 2.86
CA PRO A 97 1.99 -8.29 3.00
C PRO A 97 2.53 -7.47 4.18
N PRO A 98 3.76 -7.76 4.66
CA PRO A 98 4.39 -6.97 5.70
C PRO A 98 4.51 -5.50 5.31
N VAL A 99 4.14 -4.63 6.24
CA VAL A 99 4.07 -3.19 6.01
C VAL A 99 5.44 -2.53 6.15
N GLN A 100 5.77 -1.67 5.20
CA GLN A 100 6.96 -0.83 5.20
C GLN A 100 6.57 0.65 5.24
N HIS A 101 5.58 1.01 6.04
CA HIS A 101 5.09 2.39 6.18
C HIS A 101 4.73 2.67 7.63
N VAL A 102 5.35 3.69 8.22
CA VAL A 102 5.25 3.97 9.67
C VAL A 102 3.82 4.30 10.10
N LEU A 103 3.13 5.18 9.36
CA LEU A 103 1.73 5.51 9.69
C LEU A 103 0.80 4.30 9.63
N LEU A 104 0.92 3.46 8.60
CA LEU A 104 0.16 2.22 8.51
C LEU A 104 0.55 1.23 9.62
N LEU A 105 1.83 1.08 9.95
CA LEU A 105 2.26 0.24 11.09
C LEU A 105 1.64 0.72 12.41
N ASN A 106 1.65 2.03 12.65
CA ASN A 106 1.06 2.60 13.86
C ASN A 106 -0.45 2.39 13.90
N HIS A 107 -1.11 2.53 12.76
CA HIS A 107 -2.54 2.23 12.64
C HIS A 107 -2.85 0.76 12.97
N LEU A 108 -2.14 -0.19 12.35
CA LEU A 108 -2.36 -1.62 12.57
C LEU A 108 -2.11 -2.01 14.03
N ARG A 109 -1.03 -1.50 14.64
CA ARG A 109 -0.74 -1.71 16.06
C ARG A 109 -1.84 -1.16 16.99
N ALA A 110 -2.43 -0.02 16.63
CA ALA A 110 -3.55 0.54 17.38
C ALA A 110 -4.80 -0.35 17.27
N CYS A 111 -5.04 -0.97 16.10
CA CYS A 111 -6.13 -1.92 15.90
C CYS A 111 -5.91 -3.26 16.62
N GLU A 112 -4.67 -3.73 16.76
CA GLU A 112 -4.32 -4.96 17.50
C GLU A 112 -4.46 -4.83 19.02
N SER A 113 -4.51 -3.59 19.54
CA SER A 113 -4.57 -3.30 20.98
C SER A 113 -6.02 -3.20 21.51
N VAL A 114 -7.02 -3.50 20.68
CA VAL A 114 -8.46 -3.47 20.97
C VAL A 114 -9.01 -4.90 20.95
#